data_AF-K0TAL3-F1
#
_entry.id   AF-K0TAL3-F1
#
_cell.length_a   1.000
_cell.length_b   1.000
_cell.length_c   1.000
_cell.angle_alpha   90.00
_cell.angle_beta   90.00
_cell.angle_gamma   90.00
#
_symmetry.space_group_name_H-M   'P 1'
#
loop_
_entity.id
_entity.type
_entity.pdbx_description
1 polymer ?
#
loop_
_entity_poly.entity_id
_entity_poly.type
_entity_poly.pdbx_seq_one_letter_code
_entity_poly.pdbx_strand_id
1 'polypeptide(L)'
;MTTMAFDKPHSTHTRRHNFGQPLSGSQVSLGLLPTYEDGAMMTSLLLRWTDEAEYESIGMYSNQTGSSKDTRRPSRLSTLSIVSGLLALVLLLTLRPDDKVSLRYAVTRQKAPKNRAGGGDARASARRPGDDAASAPPLPQSVDSHQHAKNVNSHAILPLSRTGSAKIPAKAARTTQGRIKSIHLIGERHSGTNWITGHLQACFGAKLPVLNRYTRFKHWFQYNDTIDDAGTEHYHPPGSALVVSIFRSPVDWVNAMRERPYHSPMHFHLGWKEFVTRPWTIERGEHDRLLIESGAHVNATCERPNGMSFDEVVPCSAGDRKMGNYTFNGRSPIASVLYEHDSKTGRPYGSVVDLRRDKIRNFLGLAGSPGVGAFVPVRYERLVRRGTGDLIGRVENETGVTAECDRFPARKLARKAMDPGFVEWMNEHVDWETEKLIGYKKRD
;
A
#
# COMPACT_ATOMS: atom_id res chain seq x y z
N MET A 1 43.66 -51.72 -5.53
CA MET A 1 42.57 -51.95 -6.49
C MET A 1 41.48 -50.95 -6.14
N THR A 2 41.23 -49.83 -6.82
CA THR A 2 41.51 -49.39 -8.19
C THR A 2 41.65 -47.87 -8.12
N THR A 3 42.76 -47.36 -8.63
CA THR A 3 43.05 -45.93 -8.82
C THR A 3 42.53 -45.49 -10.19
N MET A 4 41.88 -44.34 -10.27
CA MET A 4 41.70 -43.61 -11.53
C MET A 4 42.29 -42.21 -11.38
N ALA A 5 43.30 -41.96 -12.19
CA ALA A 5 43.85 -40.65 -12.52
C ALA A 5 43.11 -40.11 -13.76
N PHE A 6 43.02 -38.79 -13.93
CA PHE A 6 43.16 -38.14 -15.25
C PHE A 6 43.37 -36.62 -15.11
N ASP A 7 44.57 -36.21 -15.53
CA ASP A 7 45.07 -35.03 -16.26
C ASP A 7 44.38 -33.65 -16.26
N LYS A 8 45.27 -32.66 -16.05
CA LYS A 8 45.18 -31.26 -16.52
C LYS A 8 45.57 -31.17 -18.01
N PRO A 9 45.21 -30.06 -18.69
CA PRO A 9 46.30 -29.25 -19.24
C PRO A 9 46.14 -27.73 -19.12
N HIS A 10 47.30 -27.07 -19.17
CA HIS A 10 47.53 -25.63 -19.27
C HIS A 10 47.13 -25.06 -20.65
N SER A 11 46.71 -23.80 -20.69
CA SER A 11 46.99 -22.90 -21.81
C SER A 11 46.99 -21.44 -21.35
N THR A 12 48.15 -20.82 -21.45
CA THR A 12 48.43 -19.39 -21.25
C THR A 12 48.43 -18.70 -22.61
N HIS A 13 47.62 -17.67 -22.79
CA HIS A 13 47.76 -16.73 -23.91
C HIS A 13 47.87 -15.29 -23.41
N THR A 14 49.11 -14.84 -23.29
CA THR A 14 49.54 -13.44 -23.36
C THR A 14 49.39 -12.93 -24.79
N ARG A 15 48.74 -11.77 -24.99
CA ARG A 15 48.92 -10.96 -26.21
C ARG A 15 49.01 -9.48 -25.87
N ARG A 16 49.97 -8.85 -26.55
CA ARG A 16 50.61 -7.56 -26.30
C ARG A 16 49.73 -6.36 -26.67
N HIS A 17 50.02 -5.25 -25.98
CA HIS A 17 49.76 -3.87 -26.39
C HIS A 17 50.38 -3.55 -27.76
N ASN A 18 49.71 -2.69 -28.54
CA ASN A 18 50.34 -1.80 -29.50
C ASN A 18 49.60 -0.44 -29.53
N PHE A 19 50.41 0.61 -29.62
CA PHE A 19 50.12 2.05 -29.59
C PHE A 19 50.06 2.63 -31.02
N GLY A 20 49.30 3.74 -31.19
CA GLY A 20 49.44 4.76 -32.26
C GLY A 20 48.86 4.36 -33.63
N GLN A 21 48.15 5.18 -34.41
CA GLN A 21 48.23 6.63 -34.67
C GLN A 21 47.02 7.05 -35.60
N PRO A 22 46.84 8.33 -36.02
CA PRO A 22 45.54 9.01 -36.03
C PRO A 22 44.90 9.40 -37.39
N LEU A 23 43.61 9.78 -37.28
CA LEU A 23 42.80 10.81 -38.00
C LEU A 23 42.65 10.80 -39.54
N SER A 24 41.40 10.57 -39.99
CA SER A 24 40.63 11.42 -40.92
C SER A 24 39.15 10.98 -40.76
N GLY A 25 38.12 11.80 -40.60
CA GLY A 25 37.70 12.95 -41.40
C GLY A 25 36.32 12.59 -41.95
N SER A 26 35.23 12.95 -41.25
CA SER A 26 33.87 12.72 -41.76
C SER A 26 32.92 13.85 -41.38
N GLN A 27 32.23 14.31 -42.40
CA GLN A 27 31.42 15.51 -42.51
C GLN A 27 30.14 15.49 -41.65
N VAL A 28 29.74 16.70 -41.30
CA VAL A 28 28.44 17.09 -40.75
C VAL A 28 27.37 16.96 -41.82
N SER A 29 26.28 16.26 -41.50
CA SER A 29 24.99 16.41 -42.19
C SER A 29 23.91 16.73 -41.15
N LEU A 30 23.38 17.95 -41.23
CA LEU A 30 22.18 18.39 -40.51
C LEU A 30 20.96 17.67 -41.11
N GLY A 31 20.37 16.74 -40.36
CA GLY A 31 19.05 16.20 -40.64
C GLY A 31 17.98 16.97 -39.85
N LEU A 32 17.03 17.56 -40.58
CA LEU A 32 15.81 18.19 -40.07
C LEU A 32 14.98 17.17 -39.26
N LEU A 33 14.62 17.54 -38.02
CA LEU A 33 13.65 16.80 -37.20
C LEU A 33 12.22 17.27 -37.50
N PRO A 34 11.24 16.38 -37.65
CA PRO A 34 9.84 16.75 -37.76
C PRO A 34 9.26 17.12 -36.38
N THR A 35 8.44 18.17 -36.37
CA THR A 35 7.64 18.61 -35.23
C THR A 35 6.61 17.54 -34.85
N TYR A 36 6.67 17.06 -33.61
CA TYR A 36 5.73 16.08 -33.05
C TYR A 36 4.83 16.79 -32.04
N GLU A 37 3.52 16.70 -32.23
CA GLU A 37 2.50 17.24 -31.32
C GLU A 37 2.34 16.33 -30.08
N ASP A 38 2.69 16.85 -28.90
CA ASP A 38 2.65 16.10 -27.63
C ASP A 38 1.41 16.47 -26.79
N GLY A 39 0.36 15.66 -26.92
CA GLY A 39 -0.76 15.58 -25.94
C GLY A 39 -0.69 14.36 -25.02
N ALA A 40 0.19 13.38 -25.30
CA ALA A 40 0.20 12.08 -24.63
C ALA A 40 1.15 11.99 -23.42
N MET A 41 2.12 12.90 -23.30
CA MET A 41 3.14 12.83 -22.25
C MET A 41 2.61 13.23 -20.86
N MET A 42 1.67 14.19 -20.80
CA MET A 42 1.04 14.65 -19.55
C MET A 42 0.26 13.53 -18.84
N THR A 43 -0.47 12.70 -19.58
CA THR A 43 -1.28 11.61 -18.98
C THR A 43 -0.42 10.45 -18.48
N SER A 44 0.76 10.22 -19.09
CA SER A 44 1.73 9.22 -18.62
C SER A 44 2.45 9.68 -17.35
N LEU A 45 2.72 10.99 -17.21
CA LEU A 45 3.30 11.54 -15.98
C LEU A 45 2.31 11.45 -14.81
N LEU A 46 1.02 11.76 -15.05
CA LEU A 46 -0.03 11.71 -14.03
C LEU A 46 -0.17 10.34 -13.35
N LEU A 47 -0.01 9.23 -14.06
CA LEU A 47 -0.08 7.89 -13.45
C LEU A 47 1.17 7.50 -12.66
N ARG A 48 2.36 7.96 -13.09
CA ARG A 48 3.58 7.82 -12.29
C ARG A 48 3.50 8.66 -11.00
N TRP A 49 2.80 9.79 -11.08
CA TRP A 49 2.53 10.70 -9.96
C TRP A 49 1.49 10.15 -8.98
N THR A 50 0.42 9.48 -9.45
CA THR A 50 -0.61 8.90 -8.57
C THR A 50 -0.10 7.76 -7.68
N ASP A 51 1.01 7.10 -8.05
CA ASP A 51 1.68 6.11 -7.21
C ASP A 51 2.65 6.76 -6.19
N GLU A 52 3.13 8.00 -6.41
CA GLU A 52 4.03 8.70 -5.47
C GLU A 52 3.28 9.56 -4.43
N ALA A 53 2.06 10.02 -4.72
CA ALA A 53 1.24 10.84 -3.82
C ALA A 53 0.73 10.12 -2.55
N GLU A 54 1.10 8.85 -2.32
CA GLU A 54 0.71 8.05 -1.15
C GLU A 54 1.28 8.61 0.17
N TYR A 55 2.39 9.37 0.13
CA TYR A 55 3.10 9.79 1.34
C TYR A 55 2.43 10.92 2.13
N GLU A 56 1.67 11.81 1.49
CA GLU A 56 1.16 13.02 2.19
C GLU A 56 -0.27 12.88 2.72
N SER A 57 -1.11 12.01 2.13
CA SER A 57 -2.54 11.97 2.48
C SER A 57 -2.87 11.25 3.79
N ILE A 58 -2.04 10.28 4.22
CA ILE A 58 -2.29 9.53 5.47
C ILE A 58 -2.03 10.41 6.71
N GLY A 59 -1.15 11.42 6.60
CA GLY A 59 -0.88 12.38 7.68
C GLY A 59 -1.96 13.45 7.88
N MET A 60 -2.78 13.74 6.85
CA MET A 60 -3.71 14.87 6.89
C MET A 60 -5.10 14.56 7.46
N TYR A 61 -5.50 13.29 7.58
CA TYR A 61 -6.81 12.93 8.14
C TYR A 61 -6.86 12.85 9.68
N SER A 62 -5.78 13.18 10.39
CA SER A 62 -5.71 13.12 11.85
C SER A 62 -6.30 14.33 12.59
N ASN A 63 -6.75 15.40 11.91
CA ASN A 63 -7.11 16.67 12.55
C ASN A 63 -8.58 17.11 12.39
N GLN A 64 -9.50 16.21 12.07
CA GLN A 64 -10.95 16.53 12.07
C GLN A 64 -11.73 15.57 12.95
N THR A 65 -11.60 15.73 14.27
CA THR A 65 -12.65 15.35 15.22
C THR A 65 -13.04 16.61 16.00
N GLY A 66 -14.16 17.21 15.58
CA GLY A 66 -14.75 18.36 16.25
C GLY A 66 -15.28 17.96 17.62
N SER A 67 -14.69 18.54 18.67
CA SER A 67 -15.30 18.64 20.00
C SER A 67 -16.30 19.80 19.96
N SER A 68 -17.59 19.47 19.99
CA SER A 68 -18.66 20.43 20.18
C SER A 68 -18.99 20.54 21.67
N LYS A 69 -18.66 21.69 22.27
CA LYS A 69 -19.37 22.42 23.33
C LYS A 69 -18.44 23.51 23.87
N ASP A 70 -18.52 24.72 23.31
CA ASP A 70 -18.76 25.91 24.13
C ASP A 70 -19.10 27.14 23.27
N THR A 71 -20.11 27.88 23.68
CA THR A 71 -20.60 29.11 23.06
C THR A 71 -19.76 30.29 23.50
N ARG A 72 -19.02 30.94 22.58
CA ARG A 72 -18.70 32.39 22.63
C ARG A 72 -18.17 32.90 21.27
N ARG A 73 -18.61 34.13 20.94
CA ARG A 73 -18.52 34.89 19.67
C ARG A 73 -17.20 34.81 18.85
N PRO A 74 -17.24 34.98 17.51
CA PRO A 74 -16.06 34.97 16.67
C PRO A 74 -15.42 36.37 16.53
N SER A 75 -14.10 36.44 16.68
CA SER A 75 -13.25 37.50 16.13
C SER A 75 -12.72 37.07 14.76
N ARG A 76 -12.95 37.92 13.74
CA ARG A 76 -12.45 37.78 12.37
C ARG A 76 -10.93 37.96 12.32
N LEU A 77 -10.21 37.03 11.69
CA LEU A 77 -8.86 37.05 11.10
C LEU A 77 -8.44 35.57 10.96
N SER A 78 -7.98 34.96 9.86
CA SER A 78 -7.36 35.45 8.64
C SER A 78 -7.46 34.35 7.54
N THR A 79 -7.97 34.69 6.37
CA THR A 79 -7.93 33.87 5.13
C THR A 79 -6.99 34.46 4.08
N LEU A 80 -6.22 35.50 4.44
CA LEU A 80 -5.42 36.27 3.48
C LEU A 80 -4.04 35.68 3.14
N SER A 81 -3.49 34.76 3.93
CA SER A 81 -2.12 34.27 3.67
C SER A 81 -2.01 33.24 2.53
N ILE A 82 -3.07 32.47 2.25
CA ILE A 82 -3.00 31.39 1.26
C ILE A 82 -3.23 31.92 -0.16
N VAL A 83 -4.09 32.94 -0.32
CA VAL A 83 -4.36 33.57 -1.61
C VAL A 83 -3.14 34.35 -2.13
N SER A 84 -2.32 34.92 -1.23
CA SER A 84 -1.13 35.69 -1.62
C SER A 84 0.00 34.81 -2.17
N GLY A 85 0.16 33.58 -1.64
CA GLY A 85 1.16 32.63 -2.14
C GLY A 85 0.84 32.06 -3.53
N LEU A 86 -0.44 31.75 -3.78
CA LEU A 86 -0.90 31.25 -5.09
C LEU A 86 -0.82 32.32 -6.19
N LEU A 87 -1.10 33.58 -5.86
CA LEU A 87 -0.98 34.68 -6.83
C LEU A 87 0.49 34.94 -7.22
N ALA A 88 1.43 34.82 -6.28
CA ALA A 88 2.86 34.98 -6.54
C ALA A 88 3.42 33.86 -7.45
N LEU A 89 2.92 32.63 -7.30
CA LEU A 89 3.34 31.50 -8.13
C LEU A 89 2.79 31.61 -9.57
N VAL A 90 1.56 32.09 -9.74
CA VAL A 90 0.98 32.38 -11.07
C VAL A 90 1.68 33.54 -11.76
N LEU A 91 2.12 34.56 -11.01
CA LEU A 91 2.94 35.64 -11.56
C LEU A 91 4.33 35.14 -12.00
N LEU A 92 4.97 34.26 -11.24
CA LEU A 92 6.28 33.70 -11.59
C LEU A 92 6.24 32.78 -12.81
N LEU A 93 5.11 32.13 -13.09
CA LEU A 93 4.94 31.23 -14.23
C LEU A 93 4.51 31.94 -15.52
N THR A 94 4.19 33.24 -15.46
CA THR A 94 3.74 34.03 -16.63
C THR A 94 4.77 35.05 -17.12
N LEU A 95 5.86 35.27 -16.39
CA LEU A 95 6.93 36.19 -16.80
C LEU A 95 7.86 35.53 -17.83
N ARG A 96 8.09 36.25 -18.94
CA ARG A 96 9.03 35.86 -19.99
C ARG A 96 10.47 36.08 -19.51
N PRO A 97 11.45 35.34 -20.03
CA PRO A 97 12.81 35.28 -19.48
C PRO A 97 13.63 36.57 -19.53
N ASP A 98 13.13 37.67 -20.11
CA ASP A 98 13.88 38.92 -20.27
C ASP A 98 13.51 40.04 -19.28
N ASP A 99 12.54 39.84 -18.38
CA ASP A 99 12.12 40.88 -17.43
C ASP A 99 12.91 40.81 -16.11
N LYS A 100 13.87 41.73 -15.93
CA LYS A 100 14.61 41.91 -14.68
C LYS A 100 13.73 42.59 -13.62
N VAL A 101 13.08 41.79 -12.77
CA VAL A 101 12.41 42.29 -11.55
C VAL A 101 13.34 42.12 -10.34
N SER A 102 13.77 43.23 -9.73
CA SER A 102 14.60 43.24 -8.53
C SER A 102 13.72 43.26 -7.26
N LEU A 103 13.48 42.09 -6.66
CA LEU A 103 12.85 41.97 -5.34
C LEU A 103 13.90 42.01 -4.22
N ARG A 104 13.88 43.07 -3.40
CA ARG A 104 14.65 43.15 -2.15
C ARG A 104 13.80 42.65 -0.99
N TYR A 105 14.21 41.56 -0.34
CA TYR A 105 13.68 41.14 0.95
C TYR A 105 14.60 41.61 2.08
N ALA A 106 14.03 42.28 3.08
CA ALA A 106 14.70 42.62 4.33
C ALA A 106 14.57 41.44 5.32
N VAL A 107 15.70 40.90 5.78
CA VAL A 107 15.75 39.85 6.80
C VAL A 107 16.08 40.50 8.15
N THR A 108 15.12 40.50 9.07
CA THR A 108 15.35 40.85 10.48
C THR A 108 15.74 39.60 11.27
N ARG A 109 17.00 39.55 11.75
CA ARG A 109 17.49 38.54 12.69
C ARG A 109 17.05 38.88 14.11
N GLN A 110 16.27 38.01 14.76
CA GLN A 110 16.13 38.00 16.22
C GLN A 110 17.22 37.12 16.85
N LYS A 111 17.92 37.68 17.84
CA LYS A 111 18.92 36.99 18.68
C LYS A 111 18.23 36.23 19.80
N ALA A 112 18.62 34.97 20.03
CA ALA A 112 18.29 34.21 21.23
C ALA A 112 19.28 34.54 22.38
N PRO A 113 18.84 34.49 23.66
CA PRO A 113 19.67 34.79 24.81
C PRO A 113 20.60 33.62 25.19
N LYS A 114 21.82 33.99 25.61
CA LYS A 114 22.85 33.12 26.19
C LYS A 114 22.59 32.91 27.69
N ASN A 115 22.55 31.67 28.14
CA ASN A 115 22.76 31.32 29.55
C ASN A 115 24.07 30.52 29.71
N ARG A 116 25.02 31.15 30.41
CA ARG A 116 26.11 30.59 31.23
C ARG A 116 25.48 30.20 32.59
N ALA A 117 25.95 29.30 33.46
CA ALA A 117 27.21 28.59 33.68
C ALA A 117 26.97 27.45 34.70
N GLY A 118 27.97 26.58 34.86
CA GLY A 118 28.11 25.61 35.98
C GLY A 118 28.47 24.23 35.40
N GLY A 119 29.69 23.69 35.50
CA GLY A 119 30.74 23.86 36.50
C GLY A 119 30.68 22.67 37.47
N GLY A 120 31.49 21.64 37.23
CA GLY A 120 31.58 20.46 38.10
C GLY A 120 32.52 19.40 37.55
N ASP A 121 33.71 19.33 38.14
CA ASP A 121 34.87 18.52 37.77
C ASP A 121 34.76 17.02 38.13
N ALA A 122 35.46 16.24 37.31
CA ALA A 122 36.33 15.09 37.62
C ALA A 122 35.85 13.94 38.52
N ARG A 123 35.83 12.72 37.93
CA ARG A 123 36.79 11.67 38.34
C ARG A 123 36.94 10.58 37.29
N ALA A 124 38.17 10.41 36.85
CA ALA A 124 38.65 9.27 36.09
C ALA A 124 38.72 8.01 36.97
N SER A 125 38.38 6.86 36.41
CA SER A 125 38.90 5.58 36.88
C SER A 125 38.98 4.62 35.72
N ALA A 126 40.21 4.25 35.38
CA ALA A 126 40.58 3.31 34.35
C ALA A 126 40.43 1.87 34.87
N ARG A 127 39.85 0.97 34.06
CA ARG A 127 40.18 -0.47 34.09
C ARG A 127 40.24 -1.02 32.66
N ARG A 128 41.22 -1.90 32.48
CA ARG A 128 41.70 -2.56 31.26
C ARG A 128 40.79 -3.73 30.82
N PRO A 129 40.98 -4.24 29.58
CA PRO A 129 40.11 -5.21 28.94
C PRO A 129 40.39 -6.63 29.43
N GLY A 130 39.33 -7.43 29.54
CA GLY A 130 39.40 -8.88 29.71
C GLY A 130 38.66 -9.53 28.55
N ASP A 131 39.40 -10.33 27.79
CA ASP A 131 38.89 -11.29 26.83
C ASP A 131 38.06 -12.35 27.57
N ASP A 132 36.85 -12.63 27.10
CA ASP A 132 36.18 -13.92 27.33
C ASP A 132 35.23 -14.21 26.17
N ALA A 133 35.64 -15.18 25.36
CA ALA A 133 34.79 -15.88 24.42
C ALA A 133 33.86 -16.82 25.21
N ALA A 134 32.55 -16.58 25.17
CA ALA A 134 31.57 -17.56 25.62
C ALA A 134 30.24 -17.37 24.88
N SER A 135 29.95 -18.37 24.05
CA SER A 135 28.64 -19.02 23.87
C SER A 135 27.41 -18.14 23.56
N ALA A 136 26.92 -18.31 22.33
CA ALA A 136 25.60 -17.88 21.91
C ALA A 136 24.51 -18.41 22.89
N PRO A 137 23.54 -17.57 23.29
CA PRO A 137 22.41 -18.01 24.10
C PRO A 137 21.50 -18.95 23.28
N PRO A 138 20.91 -20.00 23.90
CA PRO A 138 19.95 -20.84 23.23
C PRO A 138 18.66 -20.05 22.91
N LEU A 139 18.07 -20.36 21.75
CA LEU A 139 16.76 -19.89 21.34
C LEU A 139 15.73 -20.14 22.45
N PRO A 140 14.84 -19.18 22.75
CA PRO A 140 13.78 -19.41 23.72
C PRO A 140 12.86 -20.53 23.22
N GLN A 141 12.73 -21.56 24.06
CA GLN A 141 11.78 -22.65 23.88
C GLN A 141 10.36 -22.09 23.84
N SER A 142 9.57 -22.58 22.88
CA SER A 142 8.15 -22.26 22.77
C SER A 142 7.43 -22.65 24.05
N VAL A 143 6.95 -21.64 24.78
CA VAL A 143 6.06 -21.87 25.91
C VAL A 143 4.69 -22.17 25.33
N ASP A 144 4.22 -23.41 25.50
CA ASP A 144 2.86 -23.84 25.17
C ASP A 144 1.86 -23.12 26.09
N SER A 145 1.41 -21.94 25.69
CA SER A 145 0.27 -21.26 26.30
C SER A 145 -1.03 -21.69 25.60
N HIS A 146 -1.40 -22.96 25.77
CA HIS A 146 -2.72 -23.49 25.42
C HIS A 146 -3.61 -23.53 26.66
N GLN A 147 -4.17 -22.39 27.07
CA GLN A 147 -5.41 -22.30 27.86
C GLN A 147 -5.78 -20.84 28.09
N HIS A 148 -6.43 -20.20 27.12
CA HIS A 148 -7.52 -19.22 27.31
C HIS A 148 -7.91 -18.61 25.95
N ALA A 149 -8.73 -19.34 25.19
CA ALA A 149 -9.49 -18.79 24.08
C ALA A 149 -10.81 -19.59 23.97
N LYS A 150 -11.73 -19.33 24.91
CA LYS A 150 -13.12 -19.79 24.82
C LYS A 150 -14.04 -18.57 24.83
N ASN A 151 -14.01 -17.81 23.74
CA ASN A 151 -15.19 -17.15 23.16
C ASN A 151 -14.80 -16.43 21.85
N VAL A 152 -14.46 -17.21 20.83
CA VAL A 152 -14.47 -16.70 19.46
C VAL A 152 -15.58 -17.44 18.75
N ASN A 153 -16.57 -16.68 18.30
CA ASN A 153 -17.67 -17.15 17.49
C ASN A 153 -17.08 -17.79 16.21
N SER A 154 -16.97 -19.11 16.20
CA SER A 154 -16.55 -19.89 15.05
C SER A 154 -17.68 -19.84 14.02
N HIS A 155 -17.69 -18.77 13.21
CA HIS A 155 -18.46 -18.77 11.99
C HIS A 155 -17.94 -19.90 11.10
N ALA A 156 -18.75 -20.95 11.00
CA ALA A 156 -18.54 -22.04 10.08
C ALA A 156 -18.29 -21.48 8.68
N ILE A 157 -17.06 -21.62 8.20
CA ILE A 157 -16.76 -21.48 6.78
C ILE A 157 -17.48 -22.65 6.12
N LEU A 158 -18.61 -22.35 5.48
CA LEU A 158 -19.34 -23.33 4.69
C LEU A 158 -18.34 -23.99 3.71
N PRO A 159 -18.26 -25.34 3.67
CA PRO A 159 -17.38 -26.02 2.74
C PRO A 159 -17.78 -25.62 1.32
N LEU A 160 -16.86 -24.95 0.62
CA LEU A 160 -17.01 -24.68 -0.81
C LEU A 160 -16.96 -26.02 -1.54
N SER A 161 -18.14 -26.52 -1.90
CA SER A 161 -18.33 -27.75 -2.65
C SER A 161 -17.55 -27.70 -3.97
N ARG A 162 -16.77 -28.76 -4.17
CA ARG A 162 -15.73 -28.90 -5.18
C ARG A 162 -16.34 -29.53 -6.44
N THR A 163 -17.25 -28.83 -7.12
CA THR A 163 -17.57 -29.05 -8.56
C THR A 163 -18.52 -27.95 -9.05
N GLY A 164 -18.00 -27.03 -9.87
CA GLY A 164 -18.78 -25.97 -10.53
C GLY A 164 -18.27 -24.58 -10.18
N SER A 165 -18.09 -23.72 -11.19
CA SER A 165 -17.88 -22.28 -10.99
C SER A 165 -18.81 -21.77 -9.90
N ALA A 166 -18.24 -21.25 -8.80
CA ALA A 166 -19.01 -20.76 -7.67
C ALA A 166 -20.06 -19.76 -8.15
N LYS A 167 -21.30 -20.23 -8.32
CA LYS A 167 -22.47 -19.36 -8.35
C LYS A 167 -22.54 -18.79 -6.95
N ILE A 168 -22.06 -17.56 -6.79
CA ILE A 168 -22.38 -16.73 -5.64
C ILE A 168 -23.90 -16.91 -5.43
N PRO A 169 -24.36 -17.41 -4.27
CA PRO A 169 -25.75 -17.76 -4.08
C PRO A 169 -26.57 -16.54 -4.45
N ALA A 170 -27.40 -16.70 -5.48
CA ALA A 170 -28.31 -15.66 -5.94
C ALA A 170 -29.32 -15.43 -4.83
N LYS A 171 -28.95 -14.58 -3.87
CA LYS A 171 -29.87 -14.02 -2.88
C LYS A 171 -31.01 -13.44 -3.71
N ALA A 172 -32.23 -13.92 -3.46
CA ALA A 172 -33.42 -13.58 -4.22
C ALA A 172 -33.38 -12.09 -4.58
N ALA A 173 -33.41 -11.79 -5.89
CA ALA A 173 -33.27 -10.45 -6.44
C ALA A 173 -34.47 -9.59 -5.98
N ARG A 174 -34.45 -9.15 -4.72
CA ARG A 174 -35.19 -7.98 -4.30
C ARG A 174 -34.64 -6.85 -5.15
N THR A 175 -35.52 -6.19 -5.88
CA THR A 175 -35.24 -4.93 -6.54
C THR A 175 -34.73 -3.94 -5.48
N THR A 176 -33.41 -3.87 -5.32
CA THR A 176 -32.68 -2.99 -4.39
C THR A 176 -32.56 -1.57 -4.93
N GLN A 177 -33.23 -1.28 -6.05
CA GLN A 177 -33.17 0.01 -6.74
C GLN A 177 -33.58 1.13 -5.76
N GLY A 178 -32.66 2.06 -5.50
CA GLY A 178 -32.83 3.15 -4.53
C GLY A 178 -32.43 2.86 -3.08
N ARG A 179 -31.92 1.66 -2.74
CA ARG A 179 -31.44 1.36 -1.37
C ARG A 179 -29.96 1.65 -1.14
N ILE A 180 -29.15 1.65 -2.19
CA ILE A 180 -27.70 1.93 -2.06
C ILE A 180 -27.49 3.40 -1.72
N LYS A 181 -26.85 3.67 -0.58
CA LYS A 181 -26.55 4.99 -0.05
C LYS A 181 -25.09 5.40 -0.24
N SER A 182 -24.21 4.47 -0.55
CA SER A 182 -22.77 4.73 -0.67
C SER A 182 -22.06 3.69 -1.54
N ILE A 183 -20.95 4.12 -2.16
CA ILE A 183 -20.05 3.29 -2.95
C ILE A 183 -18.72 3.18 -2.22
N HIS A 184 -18.27 1.95 -1.99
CA HIS A 184 -17.05 1.65 -1.25
C HIS A 184 -16.08 0.93 -2.15
N LEU A 185 -14.94 1.55 -2.45
CA LEU A 185 -13.89 0.90 -3.20
C LEU A 185 -12.83 0.33 -2.26
N ILE A 186 -12.63 -0.98 -2.39
CA ILE A 186 -11.56 -1.73 -1.73
C ILE A 186 -10.69 -2.44 -2.76
N GLY A 187 -9.50 -2.86 -2.36
CA GLY A 187 -8.62 -3.59 -3.26
C GLY A 187 -7.23 -3.67 -2.69
N GLU A 188 -6.45 -4.62 -3.20
CA GLU A 188 -5.08 -4.80 -2.74
C GLU A 188 -4.23 -3.58 -3.10
N ARG A 189 -3.09 -3.43 -2.42
CA ARG A 189 -2.08 -2.45 -2.82
C ARG A 189 -1.71 -2.66 -4.28
N HIS A 190 -1.31 -1.61 -5.01
CA HIS A 190 -0.93 -1.72 -6.43
C HIS A 190 -2.00 -2.23 -7.41
N SER A 191 -3.27 -2.31 -7.01
CA SER A 191 -4.37 -2.75 -7.89
C SER A 191 -5.10 -1.60 -8.61
N GLY A 192 -4.57 -0.37 -8.56
CA GLY A 192 -5.18 0.80 -9.21
C GLY A 192 -6.37 1.40 -8.44
N THR A 193 -6.46 1.16 -7.13
CA THR A 193 -7.56 1.65 -6.30
C THR A 193 -7.69 3.17 -6.30
N ASN A 194 -6.58 3.93 -6.26
CA ASN A 194 -6.61 5.41 -6.31
C ASN A 194 -7.28 5.90 -7.60
N TRP A 195 -6.85 5.37 -8.74
CA TRP A 195 -7.37 5.72 -10.06
C TRP A 195 -8.88 5.49 -10.13
N ILE A 196 -9.36 4.32 -9.70
CA ILE A 196 -10.79 4.00 -9.79
C ILE A 196 -11.60 4.74 -8.72
N THR A 197 -11.09 4.95 -7.51
CA THR A 197 -11.79 5.79 -6.51
C THR A 197 -12.00 7.20 -7.05
N GLY A 198 -10.95 7.84 -7.59
CA GLY A 198 -11.06 9.17 -8.16
C GLY A 198 -12.03 9.23 -9.34
N HIS A 199 -12.06 8.19 -10.18
CA HIS A 199 -13.03 8.11 -11.27
C HIS A 199 -14.46 7.99 -10.76
N LEU A 200 -14.73 7.06 -9.84
CA LEU A 200 -16.07 6.88 -9.27
C LEU A 200 -16.54 8.15 -8.54
N GLN A 201 -15.64 8.86 -7.86
CA GLN A 201 -15.93 10.16 -7.24
C GLN A 201 -16.33 11.20 -8.30
N ALA A 202 -15.61 11.29 -9.41
CA ALA A 202 -15.98 12.20 -10.50
C ALA A 202 -17.33 11.84 -11.14
N CYS A 203 -17.67 10.54 -11.21
CA CYS A 203 -18.90 10.07 -11.85
C CYS A 203 -20.13 10.16 -10.96
N PHE A 204 -19.99 9.88 -9.65
CA PHE A 204 -21.12 9.69 -8.74
C PHE A 204 -21.06 10.55 -7.48
N GLY A 205 -19.91 11.18 -7.18
CA GLY A 205 -19.63 11.84 -5.90
C GLY A 205 -20.57 12.99 -5.56
N ALA A 206 -21.19 13.64 -6.55
CA ALA A 206 -22.21 14.67 -6.34
C ALA A 206 -23.54 14.11 -5.79
N LYS A 207 -23.84 12.84 -6.06
CA LYS A 207 -25.13 12.20 -5.72
C LYS A 207 -25.00 11.10 -4.67
N LEU A 208 -23.86 10.42 -4.63
CA LEU A 208 -23.57 9.30 -3.73
C LEU A 208 -22.17 9.43 -3.15
N PRO A 209 -22.01 9.31 -1.82
CA PRO A 209 -20.70 9.18 -1.20
C PRO A 209 -19.89 8.04 -1.81
N VAL A 210 -18.68 8.36 -2.28
CA VAL A 210 -17.72 7.38 -2.79
C VAL A 210 -16.49 7.38 -1.88
N LEU A 211 -16.27 6.26 -1.21
CA LEU A 211 -15.28 6.10 -0.14
C LEU A 211 -14.22 5.07 -0.53
N ASN A 212 -13.00 5.28 -0.04
CA ASN A 212 -11.85 4.37 -0.20
C ASN A 212 -11.69 3.42 1.00
N ARG A 213 -12.81 3.00 1.58
CA ARG A 213 -12.91 2.12 2.75
C ARG A 213 -14.27 1.47 2.78
N TYR A 214 -14.39 0.29 3.37
CA TYR A 214 -15.68 -0.26 3.78
C TYR A 214 -15.79 -0.24 5.31
N THR A 215 -15.14 -1.18 5.99
CA THR A 215 -14.95 -1.16 7.46
C THR A 215 -13.56 -0.66 7.83
N ARG A 216 -12.55 -0.94 6.99
CA ARG A 216 -11.18 -0.40 7.12
C ARG A 216 -10.73 0.26 5.83
N PHE A 217 -9.63 1.02 5.88
CA PHE A 217 -9.02 1.57 4.67
C PHE A 217 -8.80 0.47 3.61
N LYS A 218 -9.05 0.81 2.34
CA LYS A 218 -9.20 -0.10 1.19
C LYS A 218 -8.19 -1.24 1.03
N HIS A 219 -6.96 -1.06 1.49
CA HIS A 219 -5.88 -2.03 1.34
C HIS A 219 -5.83 -3.09 2.45
N TRP A 220 -6.48 -2.80 3.57
CA TRP A 220 -6.49 -3.65 4.76
C TRP A 220 -7.57 -4.73 4.68
N PHE A 221 -7.41 -5.78 5.50
CA PHE A 221 -8.44 -6.78 5.69
C PHE A 221 -9.73 -6.08 6.13
N GLN A 222 -10.85 -6.51 5.57
CA GLN A 222 -12.17 -5.95 5.85
C GLN A 222 -12.89 -6.90 6.79
N TYR A 223 -13.68 -6.35 7.70
CA TYR A 223 -14.42 -7.12 8.70
C TYR A 223 -15.90 -7.03 8.43
N ASN A 224 -16.61 -7.98 9.02
CA ASN A 224 -18.05 -7.92 8.99
C ASN A 224 -18.52 -6.66 9.71
N ASP A 225 -19.55 -6.06 9.16
CA ASP A 225 -20.17 -4.83 9.63
C ASP A 225 -21.11 -5.10 10.82
N THR A 226 -20.70 -6.01 11.70
CA THR A 226 -21.41 -6.32 12.93
C THR A 226 -20.77 -5.51 14.05
N ILE A 227 -21.63 -4.80 14.79
CA ILE A 227 -21.43 -4.11 16.08
C ILE A 227 -19.96 -4.03 16.50
N ASP A 228 -19.42 -2.82 16.50
CA ASP A 228 -18.10 -2.58 17.08
C ASP A 228 -18.08 -2.90 18.58
N ASP A 229 -16.90 -3.08 19.16
CA ASP A 229 -16.74 -3.38 20.60
C ASP A 229 -17.34 -2.31 21.53
N ALA A 230 -17.75 -1.16 20.96
CA ALA A 230 -18.42 -0.07 21.65
C ALA A 230 -19.96 -0.16 21.62
N GLY A 231 -20.54 -1.18 20.99
CA GLY A 231 -21.99 -1.38 20.95
C GLY A 231 -22.74 -0.38 20.06
N THR A 232 -22.05 0.32 19.16
CA THR A 232 -22.71 1.24 18.24
C THR A 232 -23.27 0.52 17.02
N GLU A 233 -24.43 1.01 16.59
CA GLU A 233 -25.23 0.53 15.45
C GLU A 233 -24.36 0.35 14.20
N HIS A 234 -24.66 -0.66 13.37
CA HIS A 234 -23.95 -1.03 12.13
C HIS A 234 -23.29 0.16 11.39
N TYR A 235 -22.02 0.02 10.96
CA TYR A 235 -21.33 1.06 10.17
C TYR A 235 -22.15 1.42 8.92
N HIS A 236 -22.83 0.44 8.32
CA HIS A 236 -23.73 0.64 7.20
C HIS A 236 -25.11 0.04 7.48
N PRO A 237 -26.20 0.79 7.26
CA PRO A 237 -27.55 0.21 7.29
C PRO A 237 -27.63 -1.02 6.39
N PRO A 238 -28.45 -2.05 6.75
CA PRO A 238 -28.52 -3.28 5.99
C PRO A 238 -28.70 -3.04 4.49
N GLY A 239 -27.78 -3.63 3.73
CA GLY A 239 -27.58 -3.56 2.29
C GLY A 239 -27.71 -2.18 1.66
N SER A 240 -27.16 -1.17 2.33
CA SER A 240 -27.04 0.19 1.83
C SER A 240 -25.69 0.47 1.14
N ALA A 241 -24.71 -0.42 1.23
CA ALA A 241 -23.41 -0.25 0.61
C ALA A 241 -23.30 -1.01 -0.72
N LEU A 242 -22.81 -0.36 -1.78
CA LEU A 242 -22.24 -1.01 -2.95
C LEU A 242 -20.73 -1.13 -2.74
N VAL A 243 -20.20 -2.34 -2.72
CA VAL A 243 -18.76 -2.58 -2.57
C VAL A 243 -18.16 -2.97 -3.93
N VAL A 244 -17.18 -2.19 -4.39
CA VAL A 244 -16.37 -2.49 -5.58
C VAL A 244 -15.01 -3.00 -5.10
N SER A 245 -14.66 -4.24 -5.44
CA SER A 245 -13.36 -4.82 -5.11
C SER A 245 -12.49 -4.95 -6.35
N ILE A 246 -11.32 -4.33 -6.36
CA ILE A 246 -10.38 -4.39 -7.49
C ILE A 246 -9.20 -5.32 -7.19
N PHE A 247 -8.94 -6.20 -8.15
CA PHE A 247 -7.85 -7.16 -8.12
C PHE A 247 -6.96 -6.97 -9.34
N ARG A 248 -5.67 -7.25 -9.18
CA ARG A 248 -4.67 -7.25 -10.26
C ARG A 248 -4.13 -8.65 -10.49
N SER A 249 -3.62 -8.93 -11.69
CA SER A 249 -2.92 -10.17 -12.02
C SER A 249 -1.90 -10.51 -10.92
N PRO A 250 -1.87 -11.73 -10.38
CA PRO A 250 -1.00 -12.07 -9.23
C PRO A 250 0.47 -11.84 -9.54
N VAL A 251 0.91 -12.14 -10.77
CA VAL A 251 2.30 -11.94 -11.21
C VAL A 251 2.66 -10.45 -11.27
N ASP A 252 1.78 -9.63 -11.86
CA ASP A 252 1.98 -8.18 -11.95
C ASP A 252 1.88 -7.50 -10.58
N TRP A 253 1.00 -8.00 -9.72
CA TRP A 253 0.79 -7.53 -8.36
C TRP A 253 2.00 -7.81 -7.47
N VAL A 254 2.49 -9.06 -7.42
CA VAL A 254 3.68 -9.41 -6.62
C VAL A 254 4.90 -8.64 -7.11
N ASN A 255 5.08 -8.50 -8.43
CA ASN A 255 6.18 -7.71 -8.95
C ASN A 255 6.06 -6.22 -8.57
N ALA A 256 4.86 -5.64 -8.59
CA ALA A 256 4.63 -4.26 -8.14
C ALA A 256 4.86 -4.08 -6.63
N MET A 257 4.38 -5.04 -5.82
CA MET A 257 4.66 -5.09 -4.38
C MET A 257 6.16 -5.17 -4.10
N ARG A 258 6.93 -5.97 -4.86
CA ARG A 258 8.39 -6.03 -4.74
C ARG A 258 9.06 -4.70 -5.11
N GLU A 259 8.61 -4.07 -6.19
CA GLU A 259 9.15 -2.78 -6.63
C GLU A 259 8.87 -1.68 -5.60
N ARG A 260 7.76 -1.74 -4.85
CA ARG A 260 7.33 -0.73 -3.87
C ARG A 260 6.48 -1.35 -2.72
N PRO A 261 7.10 -2.01 -1.73
CA PRO A 261 6.37 -2.69 -0.66
C PRO A 261 5.96 -1.72 0.47
N TYR A 262 4.96 -0.87 0.21
CA TYR A 262 4.51 0.15 1.16
C TYR A 262 4.27 -0.39 2.57
N HIS A 263 4.76 0.34 3.58
CA HIS A 263 4.72 0.01 5.01
C HIS A 263 5.46 -1.27 5.42
N SER A 264 6.24 -1.87 4.52
CA SER A 264 6.87 -3.16 4.74
C SER A 264 8.40 -3.10 4.53
N PRO A 265 9.14 -2.39 5.41
CA PRO A 265 10.59 -2.18 5.30
C PRO A 265 11.43 -3.45 5.23
N MET A 266 11.03 -4.54 5.91
CA MET A 266 11.75 -5.82 5.86
C MET A 266 11.70 -6.48 4.49
N HIS A 267 10.93 -5.93 3.55
CA HIS A 267 10.82 -6.41 2.18
C HIS A 267 11.44 -5.44 1.16
N PHE A 268 12.16 -4.42 1.62
CA PHE A 268 12.83 -3.45 0.77
C PHE A 268 14.05 -4.06 0.09
N HIS A 269 14.30 -3.67 -1.16
CA HIS A 269 15.52 -4.01 -1.92
C HIS A 269 15.81 -5.52 -2.06
N LEU A 270 14.81 -6.37 -1.83
CA LEU A 270 14.97 -7.82 -1.98
C LEU A 270 14.91 -8.24 -3.45
N GLY A 271 15.72 -9.24 -3.80
CA GLY A 271 15.56 -9.98 -5.05
C GLY A 271 14.18 -10.68 -5.09
N TRP A 272 13.68 -11.03 -6.28
CA TRP A 272 12.33 -11.60 -6.38
C TRP A 272 12.18 -12.89 -5.57
N LYS A 273 13.20 -13.76 -5.57
CA LYS A 273 13.16 -15.04 -4.87
C LYS A 273 13.05 -14.84 -3.37
N GLU A 274 13.92 -14.02 -2.79
CA GLU A 274 13.86 -13.71 -1.37
C GLU A 274 12.55 -13.00 -1.01
N PHE A 275 12.10 -12.04 -1.82
CA PHE A 275 10.86 -11.30 -1.57
C PHE A 275 9.64 -12.22 -1.44
N VAL A 276 9.50 -13.23 -2.32
CA VAL A 276 8.33 -14.12 -2.32
C VAL A 276 8.43 -15.24 -1.29
N THR A 277 9.64 -15.58 -0.81
CA THR A 277 9.83 -16.59 0.23
C THR A 277 9.97 -16.02 1.63
N ARG A 278 10.12 -14.70 1.77
CA ARG A 278 10.28 -14.05 3.08
C ARG A 278 8.92 -14.00 3.80
N PRO A 279 8.86 -14.38 5.09
CA PRO A 279 7.67 -14.19 5.89
C PRO A 279 7.23 -12.73 5.95
N TRP A 280 5.93 -12.48 5.81
CA TRP A 280 5.34 -11.14 5.79
C TRP A 280 5.21 -10.58 7.21
N THR A 281 6.34 -10.14 7.78
CA THR A 281 6.39 -9.67 9.16
C THR A 281 7.60 -8.76 9.44
N ILE A 282 7.62 -8.22 10.66
CA ILE A 282 8.76 -7.57 11.29
C ILE A 282 8.81 -7.99 12.77
N GLU A 283 9.99 -7.94 13.38
CA GLU A 283 10.11 -8.15 14.82
C GLU A 283 9.34 -7.08 15.60
N ARG A 284 8.68 -7.48 16.70
CA ARG A 284 8.01 -6.55 17.60
C ARG A 284 9.05 -5.70 18.33
N GLY A 285 8.86 -4.38 18.26
CA GLY A 285 9.69 -3.41 18.96
C GLY A 285 9.41 -3.36 20.46
N GLU A 286 10.11 -2.46 21.15
CA GLU A 286 10.07 -2.35 22.60
C GLU A 286 8.67 -1.98 23.11
N HIS A 287 7.96 -1.10 22.42
CA HIS A 287 6.64 -0.68 22.87
C HIS A 287 5.59 -1.80 22.76
N ASP A 288 5.66 -2.62 21.71
CA ASP A 288 4.84 -3.83 21.59
C ASP A 288 5.21 -4.87 22.67
N ARG A 289 6.49 -5.02 23.00
CA ARG A 289 6.94 -5.92 24.08
C ARG A 289 6.39 -5.48 25.44
N LEU A 290 6.40 -4.19 25.74
CA LEU A 290 5.78 -3.65 26.95
C LEU A 290 4.27 -3.91 27.03
N LEU A 291 3.55 -3.90 25.88
CA LEU A 291 2.13 -4.29 25.83
C LEU A 291 1.94 -5.78 26.12
N ILE A 292 2.87 -6.63 25.69
CA ILE A 292 2.86 -8.07 25.97
C ILE A 292 3.10 -8.31 27.47
N GLU A 293 4.19 -7.76 28.01
CA GLU A 293 4.60 -7.94 29.41
C GLU A 293 3.57 -7.44 30.41
N SER A 294 2.90 -6.33 30.11
CA SER A 294 1.82 -5.77 30.94
C SER A 294 0.47 -6.49 30.80
N GLY A 295 0.33 -7.41 29.83
CA GLY A 295 -0.96 -8.03 29.49
C GLY A 295 -1.93 -7.09 28.75
N ALA A 296 -1.55 -5.84 28.47
CA ALA A 296 -2.40 -4.85 27.83
C ALA A 296 -2.69 -5.15 26.34
N HIS A 297 -1.88 -5.99 25.71
CA HIS A 297 -2.05 -6.41 24.31
C HIS A 297 -3.43 -7.00 24.01
N VAL A 298 -4.07 -7.69 24.97
CA VAL A 298 -5.41 -8.31 24.80
C VAL A 298 -6.49 -7.29 24.43
N ASN A 299 -6.39 -6.07 24.95
CA ASN A 299 -7.35 -4.99 24.72
C ASN A 299 -6.77 -3.88 23.85
N ALA A 300 -5.58 -4.08 23.25
CA ALA A 300 -4.91 -3.05 22.48
C ALA A 300 -5.56 -2.90 21.11
N THR A 301 -6.00 -1.67 20.80
CA THR A 301 -6.43 -1.27 19.46
C THR A 301 -5.27 -0.61 18.72
N CYS A 302 -4.77 -1.29 17.71
CA CYS A 302 -3.72 -0.85 16.81
C CYS A 302 -4.30 0.02 15.68
N GLU A 303 -3.43 0.85 15.09
CA GLU A 303 -3.72 1.65 13.88
C GLU A 303 -5.07 2.38 13.88
N ARG A 304 -5.41 3.15 14.93
CA ARG A 304 -6.55 4.06 14.86
C ARG A 304 -6.41 4.98 13.62
N PRO A 305 -7.44 5.07 12.75
CA PRO A 305 -8.84 4.70 12.96
C PRO A 305 -9.28 3.31 12.47
N ASN A 306 -8.39 2.44 12.00
CA ASN A 306 -8.76 1.15 11.39
C ASN A 306 -9.16 0.05 12.39
N GLY A 307 -8.90 0.25 13.69
CA GLY A 307 -9.41 -0.64 14.73
C GLY A 307 -8.85 -2.07 14.64
N MET A 308 -7.56 -2.22 14.37
CA MET A 308 -6.91 -3.52 14.29
C MET A 308 -6.60 -4.04 15.70
N SER A 309 -6.72 -5.34 15.94
CA SER A 309 -6.27 -5.92 17.22
C SER A 309 -4.76 -6.19 17.21
N PHE A 310 -4.18 -6.43 18.37
CA PHE A 310 -2.75 -6.69 18.54
C PHE A 310 -2.23 -7.87 17.70
N ASP A 311 -3.04 -8.91 17.55
CA ASP A 311 -2.66 -10.12 16.81
C ASP A 311 -2.86 -9.99 15.29
N GLU A 312 -3.62 -8.99 14.85
CA GLU A 312 -3.86 -8.74 13.43
C GLU A 312 -2.71 -8.00 12.75
N VAL A 313 -1.87 -7.29 13.52
CA VAL A 313 -0.78 -6.49 12.96
C VAL A 313 0.48 -6.45 13.80
N VAL A 314 1.60 -6.21 13.11
CA VAL A 314 2.88 -5.87 13.70
C VAL A 314 3.56 -4.72 12.94
N PRO A 315 4.06 -3.67 13.62
CA PRO A 315 3.86 -3.39 15.03
C PRO A 315 2.46 -2.83 15.34
N CYS A 316 1.98 -3.05 16.57
CA CYS A 316 0.71 -2.50 17.04
C CYS A 316 0.85 -1.06 17.55
N SER A 317 1.89 -0.81 18.35
CA SER A 317 2.13 0.44 19.05
C SER A 317 2.49 1.59 18.10
N ALA A 318 2.10 2.81 18.45
CA ALA A 318 2.46 3.98 17.63
C ALA A 318 3.96 4.31 17.68
N GLY A 319 4.64 3.93 18.79
CA GLY A 319 6.07 4.12 18.96
C GLY A 319 6.87 3.28 17.97
N ASP A 320 6.53 2.00 17.83
CA ASP A 320 7.25 1.08 16.93
C ASP A 320 6.85 1.28 15.45
N ARG A 321 5.68 1.87 15.17
CA ARG A 321 5.25 2.19 13.79
C ARG A 321 6.08 3.30 13.14
N LYS A 322 6.61 4.23 13.94
CA LYS A 322 7.40 5.37 13.48
C LYS A 322 8.88 4.99 13.38
N MET A 323 9.21 4.14 12.42
CA MET A 323 10.61 3.79 12.20
C MET A 323 11.31 4.87 11.37
N GLY A 324 11.69 5.98 12.02
CA GLY A 324 12.31 7.14 11.39
C GLY A 324 13.62 6.86 10.64
N ASN A 325 14.23 5.70 10.87
CA ASN A 325 15.50 5.31 10.28
C ASN A 325 15.36 4.51 8.97
N TYR A 326 14.17 4.04 8.62
CA TYR A 326 13.99 3.27 7.38
C TYR A 326 13.63 4.21 6.24
N THR A 327 14.53 4.31 5.28
CA THR A 327 14.34 5.04 4.02
C THR A 327 14.18 4.05 2.88
N PHE A 328 13.19 4.24 2.01
CA PHE A 328 13.08 3.45 0.78
C PHE A 328 13.83 4.17 -0.36
N ASN A 329 14.88 3.57 -0.92
CA ASN A 329 15.72 4.19 -1.97
C ASN A 329 16.27 5.58 -1.57
N GLY A 330 16.65 5.77 -0.30
CA GLY A 330 17.15 7.06 0.20
C GLY A 330 16.10 8.19 0.23
N ARG A 331 14.82 7.87 -0.02
CA ARG A 331 13.70 8.81 0.12
C ARG A 331 13.23 8.87 1.58
N SER A 332 12.47 9.92 1.91
CA SER A 332 11.97 10.26 3.24
C SER A 332 11.57 9.05 4.09
N PRO A 333 11.74 9.12 5.42
CA PRO A 333 11.39 8.04 6.34
C PRO A 333 9.98 7.51 6.06
N ILE A 334 9.82 6.19 6.11
CA ILE A 334 8.49 5.57 5.91
C ILE A 334 7.52 6.15 6.93
N ALA A 335 6.41 6.69 6.44
CA ALA A 335 5.43 7.38 7.29
C ALA A 335 4.84 6.47 8.38
N SER A 336 4.70 5.17 8.09
CA SER A 336 4.29 4.15 9.06
C SER A 336 4.70 2.77 8.58
N VAL A 337 5.14 1.92 9.50
CA VAL A 337 5.38 0.49 9.26
C VAL A 337 4.16 -0.30 9.71
N LEU A 338 3.73 -1.29 8.93
CA LEU A 338 2.63 -2.17 9.29
C LEU A 338 2.63 -3.44 8.44
N TYR A 339 2.58 -4.58 9.11
CA TYR A 339 2.40 -5.91 8.52
C TYR A 339 1.12 -6.52 9.06
N GLU A 340 0.26 -7.01 8.17
CA GLU A 340 -0.95 -7.75 8.54
C GLU A 340 -0.62 -9.22 8.74
N HIS A 341 -1.21 -9.80 9.77
CA HIS A 341 -1.13 -11.20 10.13
C HIS A 341 -2.45 -11.91 9.80
N ASP A 342 -2.43 -13.24 9.85
CA ASP A 342 -3.65 -14.04 9.73
C ASP A 342 -4.54 -13.81 10.95
N SER A 343 -5.68 -13.16 10.74
CA SER A 343 -6.63 -12.79 11.80
C SER A 343 -7.16 -13.99 12.60
N LYS A 344 -7.07 -15.23 12.07
CA LYS A 344 -7.52 -16.43 12.78
C LYS A 344 -6.47 -17.00 13.72
N THR A 345 -5.20 -16.85 13.36
CA THR A 345 -4.08 -17.50 14.07
C THR A 345 -3.17 -16.50 14.79
N GLY A 346 -3.27 -15.21 14.46
CA GLY A 346 -2.35 -14.15 14.89
C GLY A 346 -0.94 -14.28 14.30
N ARG A 347 -0.71 -15.29 13.44
CA ARG A 347 0.62 -15.63 12.92
C ARG A 347 0.94 -14.82 11.65
N PRO A 348 2.23 -14.51 11.43
CA PRO A 348 2.65 -13.91 10.18
C PRO A 348 2.42 -14.87 9.01
N TYR A 349 2.10 -14.32 7.85
CA TYR A 349 2.04 -15.11 6.62
C TYR A 349 3.44 -15.59 6.24
N GLY A 350 3.56 -16.84 5.80
CA GLY A 350 4.82 -17.41 5.33
C GLY A 350 5.37 -16.71 4.08
N SER A 351 4.47 -16.12 3.29
CA SER A 351 4.82 -15.34 2.09
C SER A 351 3.79 -14.25 1.81
N VAL A 352 4.16 -13.30 0.96
CA VAL A 352 3.22 -12.30 0.39
C VAL A 352 2.12 -12.94 -0.47
N VAL A 353 2.36 -14.13 -1.01
CA VAL A 353 1.38 -14.89 -1.82
C VAL A 353 0.30 -15.49 -0.93
N ASP A 354 0.66 -15.98 0.27
CA ASP A 354 -0.30 -16.45 1.26
C ASP A 354 -1.19 -15.33 1.78
N LEU A 355 -0.60 -14.17 2.07
CA LEU A 355 -1.35 -12.95 2.44
C LEU A 355 -2.38 -12.63 1.36
N ARG A 356 -1.97 -12.61 0.09
CA ARG A 356 -2.86 -12.31 -1.05
C ARG A 356 -4.00 -13.30 -1.18
N ARG A 357 -3.74 -14.61 -1.06
CA ARG A 357 -4.78 -15.64 -1.09
C ARG A 357 -5.88 -15.31 -0.08
N ASP A 358 -5.51 -14.99 1.15
CA ASP A 358 -6.48 -14.74 2.21
C ASP A 358 -7.12 -13.35 2.08
N LYS A 359 -6.44 -12.35 1.50
CA LYS A 359 -7.04 -11.07 1.08
C LYS A 359 -8.18 -11.26 0.08
N ILE A 360 -7.97 -12.09 -0.95
CA ILE A 360 -9.01 -12.36 -1.96
C ILE A 360 -10.24 -12.96 -1.29
N ARG A 361 -10.05 -13.97 -0.45
CA ARG A 361 -11.14 -14.63 0.29
C ARG A 361 -11.87 -13.66 1.20
N ASN A 362 -11.12 -12.81 1.91
CA ASN A 362 -11.68 -11.78 2.78
C ASN A 362 -12.55 -10.78 1.99
N PHE A 363 -12.05 -10.23 0.89
CA PHE A 363 -12.80 -9.26 0.09
C PHE A 363 -14.04 -9.87 -0.55
N LEU A 364 -13.94 -11.09 -1.09
CA LEU A 364 -15.10 -11.79 -1.65
C LEU A 364 -16.15 -12.14 -0.59
N GLY A 365 -15.71 -12.41 0.66
CA GLY A 365 -16.61 -12.68 1.78
C GLY A 365 -17.57 -11.53 2.10
N LEU A 366 -17.21 -10.28 1.78
CA LEU A 366 -18.05 -9.11 2.02
C LEU A 366 -19.35 -9.11 1.23
N ALA A 367 -19.44 -9.87 0.13
CA ALA A 367 -20.71 -10.01 -0.60
C ALA A 367 -21.84 -10.56 0.29
N GLY A 368 -21.50 -11.30 1.35
CA GLY A 368 -22.45 -11.82 2.33
C GLY A 368 -22.72 -10.89 3.52
N SER A 369 -21.98 -9.80 3.69
CA SER A 369 -22.10 -8.91 4.85
C SER A 369 -23.46 -8.20 4.90
N PRO A 370 -24.08 -8.02 6.08
CA PRO A 370 -25.41 -7.42 6.21
C PRO A 370 -25.53 -6.03 5.58
N GLY A 371 -24.50 -5.19 5.70
CA GLY A 371 -24.45 -3.83 5.14
C GLY A 371 -24.28 -3.77 3.62
N VAL A 372 -23.85 -4.86 2.97
CA VAL A 372 -23.56 -4.89 1.52
C VAL A 372 -24.83 -5.24 0.74
N GLY A 373 -25.31 -4.28 -0.04
CA GLY A 373 -26.48 -4.42 -0.90
C GLY A 373 -26.13 -4.98 -2.28
N ALA A 374 -24.94 -4.64 -2.78
CA ALA A 374 -24.40 -5.12 -4.04
C ALA A 374 -22.86 -5.23 -3.95
N PHE A 375 -22.29 -6.19 -4.68
CA PHE A 375 -20.85 -6.45 -4.67
C PHE A 375 -20.34 -6.66 -6.09
N VAL A 376 -19.32 -5.89 -6.48
CA VAL A 376 -18.79 -5.88 -7.86
C VAL A 376 -17.29 -6.14 -7.85
N PRO A 377 -16.84 -7.39 -8.07
CA PRO A 377 -15.43 -7.69 -8.25
C PRO A 377 -14.98 -7.31 -9.66
N VAL A 378 -13.84 -6.63 -9.76
CA VAL A 378 -13.25 -6.18 -11.03
C VAL A 378 -11.78 -6.51 -11.14
N ARG A 379 -11.35 -6.83 -12.36
CA ARG A 379 -9.93 -7.02 -12.70
C ARG A 379 -9.37 -5.72 -13.28
N TYR A 380 -8.25 -5.27 -12.73
CA TYR A 380 -7.54 -4.08 -13.16
C TYR A 380 -7.26 -4.10 -14.68
N GLU A 381 -6.78 -5.22 -15.21
CA GLU A 381 -6.43 -5.33 -16.64
C GLU A 381 -7.66 -5.25 -17.53
N ARG A 382 -8.84 -5.64 -17.04
CA ARG A 382 -10.09 -5.47 -17.80
C ARG A 382 -10.44 -3.99 -17.90
N LEU A 383 -10.33 -3.25 -16.80
CA LEU A 383 -10.60 -1.80 -16.79
C LEU A 383 -9.62 -1.05 -17.70
N VAL A 384 -8.35 -1.44 -17.71
CA VAL A 384 -7.37 -0.84 -18.62
C VAL A 384 -7.69 -1.20 -20.07
N ARG A 385 -7.88 -2.48 -20.40
CA ARG A 385 -8.02 -2.94 -21.80
C ARG A 385 -9.35 -2.59 -22.45
N ARG A 386 -10.43 -2.48 -21.67
CA ARG A 386 -11.79 -2.22 -22.18
C ARG A 386 -12.32 -0.83 -21.83
N GLY A 387 -11.58 -0.08 -21.02
CA GLY A 387 -12.08 1.14 -20.41
C GLY A 387 -12.99 0.86 -19.22
N THR A 388 -13.53 1.92 -18.63
CA THR A 388 -14.36 1.81 -17.41
C THR A 388 -15.86 1.72 -17.68
N GLY A 389 -16.30 1.75 -18.95
CA GLY A 389 -17.72 1.75 -19.30
C GLY A 389 -18.52 0.59 -18.70
N ASP A 390 -17.97 -0.64 -18.72
CA ASP A 390 -18.58 -1.82 -18.08
C ASP A 390 -18.79 -1.63 -16.57
N LEU A 391 -17.82 -1.02 -15.87
CA LEU A 391 -17.91 -0.79 -14.43
C LEU A 391 -18.92 0.32 -14.13
N ILE A 392 -18.83 1.46 -14.83
CA ILE A 392 -19.75 2.58 -14.65
C ILE A 392 -21.19 2.12 -14.89
N GLY A 393 -21.47 1.41 -15.98
CA GLY A 393 -22.82 0.90 -16.26
C GLY A 393 -23.34 -0.07 -15.20
N ARG A 394 -22.47 -0.89 -14.58
CA ARG A 394 -22.86 -1.74 -13.43
C ARG A 394 -23.17 -0.90 -12.21
N VAL A 395 -22.36 0.11 -11.89
CA VAL A 395 -22.64 1.01 -10.77
C VAL A 395 -23.96 1.75 -10.99
N GLU A 396 -24.23 2.26 -12.19
CA GLU A 396 -25.50 2.89 -12.56
C GLU A 396 -26.68 1.93 -12.34
N ASN A 397 -26.54 0.68 -12.78
CA ASN A 397 -27.56 -0.35 -12.61
C ASN A 397 -27.84 -0.71 -11.14
N GLU A 398 -26.80 -0.92 -10.33
CA GLU A 398 -26.94 -1.31 -8.92
C GLU A 398 -27.43 -0.16 -8.03
N THR A 399 -27.05 1.07 -8.35
CA THR A 399 -27.39 2.25 -7.54
C THR A 399 -28.67 2.95 -8.00
N GLY A 400 -29.03 2.82 -9.29
CA GLY A 400 -30.06 3.64 -9.92
C GLY A 400 -29.62 5.08 -10.20
N VAL A 401 -28.34 5.40 -10.01
CA VAL A 401 -27.79 6.76 -10.19
C VAL A 401 -27.01 6.82 -11.49
N THR A 402 -27.35 7.75 -12.38
CA THR A 402 -26.62 8.00 -13.63
C THR A 402 -25.30 8.74 -13.36
N ALA A 403 -24.24 8.30 -14.06
CA ALA A 403 -22.92 8.91 -14.00
C ALA A 403 -22.89 10.30 -14.66
N GLU A 404 -22.11 11.22 -14.10
CA GLU A 404 -21.93 12.61 -14.59
C GLU A 404 -20.56 12.85 -15.25
N CYS A 405 -19.82 11.77 -15.51
CA CYS A 405 -18.46 11.81 -16.04
C CYS A 405 -18.38 11.14 -17.41
N ASP A 406 -17.28 11.40 -18.11
CA ASP A 406 -16.87 10.54 -19.22
C ASP A 406 -16.27 9.21 -18.73
N ARG A 407 -16.58 8.15 -19.47
CA ARG A 407 -15.99 6.82 -19.28
C ARG A 407 -14.55 6.85 -19.80
N PHE A 408 -13.61 6.28 -19.05
CA PHE A 408 -12.24 6.19 -19.54
C PHE A 408 -12.18 5.16 -20.67
N PRO A 409 -11.56 5.50 -21.81
CA PRO A 409 -11.51 4.61 -22.95
C PRO A 409 -10.56 3.43 -22.69
N ALA A 410 -10.67 2.42 -23.55
CA ALA A 410 -9.72 1.31 -23.62
C ALA A 410 -8.29 1.80 -23.85
N ARG A 411 -7.33 1.15 -23.19
CA ARG A 411 -5.90 1.42 -23.30
C ARG A 411 -5.12 0.13 -23.50
N LYS A 412 -4.04 0.20 -24.28
CA LYS A 412 -3.12 -0.92 -24.43
C LYS A 412 -2.34 -1.11 -23.13
N LEU A 413 -2.53 -2.25 -22.48
CA LEU A 413 -1.72 -2.62 -21.31
C LEU A 413 -0.34 -3.08 -21.79
N ALA A 414 0.70 -2.34 -21.40
CA ALA A 414 2.08 -2.76 -21.64
C ALA A 414 2.38 -4.02 -20.80
N ARG A 415 2.77 -5.11 -21.45
CA ARG A 415 3.25 -6.31 -20.75
C ARG A 415 4.66 -6.02 -20.24
N LYS A 416 4.87 -6.09 -18.93
CA LYS A 416 6.23 -6.04 -18.37
C LYS A 416 6.96 -7.33 -18.74
N ALA A 417 8.21 -7.19 -19.19
CA ALA A 417 9.15 -8.32 -19.25
C ALA A 417 9.45 -8.76 -17.82
N MET A 418 9.41 -10.05 -17.56
CA MET A 418 9.60 -10.64 -16.24
C MET A 418 10.62 -11.76 -16.35
N ASP A 419 11.34 -11.97 -15.26
CA ASP A 419 12.24 -13.12 -15.11
C ASP A 419 11.44 -14.42 -15.32
N PRO A 420 11.86 -15.32 -16.23
CA PRO A 420 11.13 -16.57 -16.48
C PRO A 420 10.99 -17.45 -15.22
N GLY A 421 12.05 -17.53 -14.40
CA GLY A 421 12.03 -18.29 -13.15
C GLY A 421 11.08 -17.70 -12.11
N PHE A 422 10.91 -16.38 -12.08
CA PHE A 422 9.85 -15.75 -11.28
C PHE A 422 8.45 -16.16 -11.75
N VAL A 423 8.19 -16.17 -13.07
CA VAL A 423 6.87 -16.56 -13.60
C VAL A 423 6.58 -18.03 -13.34
N GLU A 424 7.56 -18.90 -13.54
CA GLU A 424 7.48 -20.32 -13.22
C GLU A 424 7.17 -20.54 -11.74
N TRP A 425 7.94 -19.91 -10.84
CA TRP A 425 7.71 -20.00 -9.41
C TRP A 425 6.30 -19.53 -9.02
N MET A 426 5.81 -18.43 -9.61
CA MET A 426 4.45 -17.94 -9.38
C MET A 426 3.39 -18.92 -9.87
N ASN A 427 3.60 -19.58 -11.02
CA ASN A 427 2.69 -20.60 -11.53
C ASN A 427 2.61 -21.85 -10.65
N GLU A 428 3.66 -22.14 -9.89
CA GLU A 428 3.73 -23.27 -8.96
C GLU A 428 3.14 -22.95 -7.58
N HIS A 429 3.45 -21.78 -7.02
CA HIS A 429 3.20 -21.49 -5.59
C HIS A 429 1.96 -20.63 -5.31
N VAL A 430 1.42 -19.93 -6.32
CA VAL A 430 0.15 -19.21 -6.17
C VAL A 430 -1.01 -20.19 -6.00
N ASP A 431 -1.92 -19.88 -5.08
CA ASP A 431 -3.19 -20.60 -4.96
C ASP A 431 -4.12 -20.23 -6.12
N TRP A 432 -3.98 -20.98 -7.22
CA TRP A 432 -4.76 -20.77 -8.44
C TRP A 432 -6.24 -21.09 -8.30
N GLU A 433 -6.63 -21.91 -7.31
CA GLU A 433 -8.05 -22.13 -7.02
C GLU A 433 -8.68 -20.84 -6.47
N THR A 434 -7.98 -20.14 -5.58
CA THR A 434 -8.42 -18.84 -5.06
C THR A 434 -8.37 -17.74 -6.15
N GLU A 435 -7.32 -17.67 -6.96
CA GLU A 435 -7.21 -16.68 -8.06
C GLU A 435 -8.29 -16.86 -9.13
N LYS A 436 -8.74 -18.10 -9.38
CA LYS A 436 -9.82 -18.40 -10.31
C LYS A 436 -11.15 -17.80 -9.88
N LEU A 437 -11.38 -17.61 -8.56
CA LEU A 437 -12.59 -16.95 -8.04
C LEU A 437 -12.75 -15.52 -8.56
N ILE A 438 -11.65 -14.84 -8.84
CA ILE A 438 -11.61 -13.48 -9.41
C ILE A 438 -11.24 -13.47 -10.91
N GLY A 439 -11.26 -14.64 -11.53
CA GLY A 439 -11.13 -14.84 -12.98
C GLY A 439 -9.70 -14.82 -13.50
N TYR A 440 -8.67 -14.97 -12.66
CA TYR A 440 -7.30 -15.19 -13.13
C TYR A 440 -7.03 -16.68 -13.41
N LYS A 441 -5.99 -16.92 -14.21
CA LYS A 441 -5.51 -18.25 -14.58
C LYS A 441 -3.99 -18.22 -14.66
N LYS A 442 -3.36 -19.39 -14.58
CA LYS A 442 -1.91 -19.57 -14.80
C LYS A 442 -1.48 -18.83 -16.06
N ARG A 443 -0.28 -18.24 -15.99
CA ARG A 443 0.30 -17.56 -17.14
C ARG A 443 0.94 -18.61 -18.03
N ASP A 444 0.47 -18.68 -19.27
CA ASP A 444 1.02 -19.52 -20.32
C ASP A 444 2.44 -19.08 -20.70
#